data_AF-A0A255TA52-F1
#
_entry.id   AF-A0A255TA52-F1
#
_cell.length_a   1.000
_cell.length_b   1.000
_cell.length_c   1.000
_cell.angle_alpha   90.00
_cell.angle_beta   90.00
_cell.angle_gamma   90.00
#
_symmetry.space_group_name_H-M   'P 1'
#
loop_
_entity.id
_entity.type
_entity.pdbx_description
1 polymer ?
#
loop_
_entity_poly.entity_id
_entity_poly.type
_entity_poly.pdbx_seq_one_letter_code
_entity_poly.pdbx_strand_id
1 'polypeptide(L)'
;MKTMKIWRLAFAMLAAFSIASCSSDDHWEKRLTNEQKETYAQNISGEYPGQYIIIYKNKDCKEWINEEGRRVTEAHSETFNGVQVDVSNNKMLHVFFQDFPVSLITKVVDADEELSHALAEASPQAITARYGFDYDTDYSHIKWAFIPNVMLLQLNYSGAEHHIRVEFDNNSQYYTFTEDELKQPRAFRPLAENGIVLQLKSIYDGPTLIQQFGSEGNYMHIIFKAE
;
A
#
# COMPACT_ATOMS: atom_id res chain seq x y z
N MET A 1 6.66 -76.44 -38.52
CA MET A 1 7.12 -75.76 -39.76
C MET A 1 5.87 -75.30 -40.50
N LYS A 2 5.55 -74.03 -40.75
CA LYS A 2 6.29 -72.78 -40.89
C LYS A 2 5.29 -71.61 -40.66
N THR A 3 5.70 -70.61 -39.87
CA THR A 3 5.56 -69.13 -40.04
C THR A 3 4.29 -68.58 -40.75
N MET A 4 3.59 -67.54 -40.32
CA MET A 4 4.07 -66.23 -39.83
C MET A 4 2.88 -65.27 -39.56
N LYS A 5 3.13 -64.23 -38.74
CA LYS A 5 2.50 -62.88 -38.72
C LYS A 5 1.15 -62.70 -38.03
N ILE A 6 1.19 -62.53 -36.70
CA ILE A 6 0.23 -61.69 -35.96
C ILE A 6 0.95 -60.38 -35.65
N TRP A 7 0.79 -59.40 -36.53
CA TRP A 7 1.12 -57.99 -36.28
C TRP A 7 0.07 -57.17 -37.03
N ARG A 8 -0.48 -56.14 -36.35
CA ARG A 8 -1.56 -55.20 -36.75
C ARG A 8 -2.94 -55.52 -36.18
N LEU A 9 -3.13 -55.19 -34.90
CA LEU A 9 -4.38 -54.60 -34.40
C LEU A 9 -4.06 -53.88 -33.08
N ALA A 10 -3.15 -52.92 -33.16
CA ALA A 10 -3.05 -51.85 -32.17
C ALA A 10 -3.69 -50.64 -32.84
N PHE A 11 -4.97 -50.39 -32.55
CA PHE A 11 -5.64 -49.09 -32.52
C PHE A 11 -7.12 -49.35 -32.20
N ALA A 12 -7.67 -48.54 -31.30
CA ALA A 12 -9.05 -48.53 -30.80
C ALA A 12 -9.36 -49.50 -29.64
N MET A 13 -8.97 -49.09 -28.43
CA MET A 13 -9.86 -49.06 -27.25
C MET A 13 -9.23 -48.11 -26.22
N LEU A 14 -9.30 -46.83 -26.55
CA LEU A 14 -9.32 -45.75 -25.56
C LEU A 14 -10.74 -45.65 -25.01
N ALA A 15 -10.81 -45.32 -23.72
CA ALA A 15 -11.99 -45.08 -22.89
C ALA A 15 -12.39 -46.27 -21.98
N ALA A 16 -12.59 -45.92 -20.71
CA ALA A 16 -12.95 -46.76 -19.57
C ALA A 16 -11.79 -47.52 -18.91
N PHE A 17 -10.95 -46.79 -18.17
CA PHE A 17 -10.68 -47.02 -16.73
C PHE A 17 -9.88 -45.84 -16.18
N SER A 18 -10.53 -44.68 -16.08
CA SER A 18 -10.05 -43.55 -15.29
C SER A 18 -10.93 -43.42 -14.05
N ILE A 19 -10.54 -44.12 -13.00
CA ILE A 19 -10.76 -43.67 -11.61
C ILE A 19 -9.60 -44.27 -10.79
N ALA A 20 -8.40 -43.74 -11.04
CA ALA A 20 -7.43 -43.63 -9.97
C ALA A 20 -8.02 -42.60 -8.99
N SER A 21 -8.62 -43.12 -7.92
CA SER A 21 -8.94 -42.36 -6.72
C SER A 21 -7.63 -41.94 -6.06
N CYS A 22 -7.06 -40.84 -6.51
CA CYS A 22 -6.20 -40.01 -5.69
C CYS A 22 -7.06 -38.80 -5.31
N SER A 23 -7.58 -38.78 -4.09
CA SER A 23 -8.05 -37.54 -3.49
C SER A 23 -6.85 -36.61 -3.40
N SER A 24 -6.70 -35.71 -4.37
CA SER A 24 -6.01 -34.48 -4.08
C SER A 24 -6.94 -33.70 -3.16
N ASP A 25 -6.53 -33.57 -1.90
CA ASP A 25 -6.96 -32.47 -1.05
C ASP A 25 -6.44 -31.18 -1.73
N ASP A 26 -7.07 -30.81 -2.85
CA ASP A 26 -6.86 -29.54 -3.50
C ASP A 26 -7.60 -28.52 -2.65
N HIS A 27 -6.87 -27.89 -1.73
CA HIS A 27 -7.26 -26.59 -1.20
C HIS A 27 -7.42 -25.64 -2.39
N TRP A 28 -8.63 -25.59 -2.95
CA TRP A 28 -9.01 -24.58 -3.91
C TRP A 28 -8.95 -23.24 -3.19
N GLU A 29 -7.84 -22.52 -3.33
CA GLU A 29 -7.78 -21.12 -2.89
C GLU A 29 -8.87 -20.37 -3.65
N LYS A 30 -9.93 -19.96 -2.94
CA LYS A 30 -10.95 -19.09 -3.50
C LYS A 30 -10.25 -17.80 -3.93
N ARG A 31 -10.26 -17.50 -5.23
CA ARG A 31 -9.66 -16.30 -5.81
C ARG A 31 -10.73 -15.41 -6.41
N LEU A 32 -10.53 -14.11 -6.32
CA LEU A 32 -11.39 -13.15 -7.03
C LEU A 32 -11.21 -13.29 -8.53
N THR A 33 -12.33 -13.32 -9.26
CA THR A 33 -12.29 -13.30 -10.73
C THR A 33 -11.82 -11.93 -11.22
N ASN A 34 -11.35 -11.87 -12.47
CA ASN A 34 -11.00 -10.59 -13.08
C ASN A 34 -12.21 -9.64 -13.13
N GLU A 35 -13.39 -10.14 -13.51
CA GLU A 35 -14.63 -9.35 -13.54
C GLU A 35 -14.98 -8.76 -12.17
N GLN A 36 -14.80 -9.51 -11.09
CA GLN A 36 -14.98 -8.99 -9.72
C GLN A 36 -13.98 -7.87 -9.43
N LYS A 37 -12.69 -8.07 -9.70
CA LYS A 37 -11.66 -7.04 -9.48
C LYS A 37 -11.92 -5.79 -10.30
N GLU A 38 -12.38 -5.96 -11.54
CA GLU A 38 -12.73 -4.85 -12.44
C GLU A 38 -13.92 -4.05 -11.90
N THR A 39 -14.98 -4.75 -11.48
CA THR A 39 -16.17 -4.14 -10.87
C THR A 39 -15.82 -3.39 -9.60
N TYR A 40 -15.07 -4.01 -8.69
CA TYR A 40 -14.67 -3.40 -7.43
C TYR A 40 -13.78 -2.18 -7.66
N ALA A 41 -12.78 -2.27 -8.55
CA ALA A 41 -11.92 -1.15 -8.92
C ALA A 41 -12.72 0.01 -9.53
N GLN A 42 -13.73 -0.28 -10.36
CA GLN A 42 -14.61 0.76 -10.91
C GLN A 42 -15.44 1.43 -9.80
N ASN A 43 -15.92 0.67 -8.82
CA ASN A 43 -16.78 1.16 -7.75
C ASN A 43 -16.04 1.93 -6.65
N ILE A 44 -14.76 1.64 -6.42
CA ILE A 44 -13.90 2.45 -5.53
C ILE A 44 -13.29 3.65 -6.24
N SER A 45 -13.29 3.69 -7.57
CA SER A 45 -12.69 4.80 -8.30
C SER A 45 -13.43 6.12 -8.09
N GLY A 46 -12.68 7.21 -8.06
CA GLY A 46 -13.21 8.55 -7.85
C GLY A 46 -12.23 9.48 -7.16
N GLU A 47 -12.69 10.71 -7.01
CA GLU A 47 -12.00 11.78 -6.30
C GLU A 47 -12.64 11.94 -4.92
N TYR A 48 -11.81 11.88 -3.88
CA TYR A 48 -12.22 11.95 -2.49
C TYR A 48 -11.55 13.15 -1.84
N PRO A 49 -12.23 14.31 -1.71
CA PRO A 49 -11.69 15.44 -0.99
C PRO A 49 -11.59 15.13 0.51
N GLY A 50 -10.65 15.76 1.19
CA GLY A 50 -10.48 15.57 2.61
C GLY A 50 -9.30 16.33 3.20
N GLN A 51 -8.71 15.72 4.22
CA GLN A 51 -7.62 16.28 5.02
C GLN A 51 -6.51 15.25 5.25
N TYR A 52 -5.27 15.74 5.39
CA TYR A 52 -4.19 14.97 6.01
C TYR A 52 -4.14 15.25 7.50
N ILE A 53 -4.12 14.21 8.31
CA ILE A 53 -3.77 14.24 9.73
C ILE A 53 -2.38 13.64 9.86
N ILE A 54 -1.42 14.46 10.26
CA ILE A 54 -0.02 14.06 10.43
C ILE A 54 0.20 13.80 11.91
N ILE A 55 0.69 12.61 12.24
CA ILE A 55 1.10 12.27 13.61
C ILE A 55 2.58 11.94 13.56
N TYR A 56 3.40 12.61 14.36
CA TYR A 56 4.84 12.44 14.26
C TYR A 56 5.56 12.51 15.60
N LYS A 57 6.70 11.82 15.67
CA LYS A 57 7.70 11.91 16.74
C LYS A 57 9.01 12.38 16.16
N ASN A 58 9.63 13.34 16.82
CA ASN A 58 10.98 13.80 16.51
C ASN A 58 11.91 13.61 17.73
N LYS A 59 13.17 14.01 17.59
CA LYS A 59 14.18 13.90 18.66
C LYS A 59 13.83 14.59 19.98
N ASP A 60 12.92 15.57 19.95
CA ASP A 60 12.56 16.36 21.12
C ASP A 60 11.40 15.73 21.91
N CYS A 61 10.69 14.77 21.32
CA CYS A 61 9.60 14.04 21.99
C CYS A 61 10.14 13.13 23.10
N LYS A 62 9.47 13.15 24.25
CA LYS A 62 9.87 12.35 25.41
C LYS A 62 9.23 10.97 25.42
N GLU A 63 9.92 10.01 26.01
CA GLU A 63 9.41 8.68 26.32
C GLU A 63 9.43 8.45 27.83
N TRP A 64 8.37 7.84 28.37
CA TRP A 64 8.30 7.45 29.77
C TRP A 64 7.48 6.17 29.94
N ILE A 65 7.55 5.58 31.12
CA ILE A 65 6.70 4.47 31.52
C ILE A 65 5.55 5.04 32.35
N ASN A 66 4.30 4.75 31.97
CA ASN A 66 3.14 5.18 32.74
C ASN A 66 2.93 4.30 34.00
N GLU A 67 1.93 4.66 34.79
CA GLU A 67 1.59 3.94 36.04
C GLU A 67 1.21 2.47 35.83
N GLU A 68 0.83 2.08 34.60
CA GLU A 68 0.49 0.71 34.21
C GLU A 68 1.69 -0.09 33.69
N GLY A 69 2.90 0.46 33.73
CA GLY A 69 4.11 -0.18 33.21
C GLY A 69 4.20 -0.17 31.67
N ARG A 70 3.38 0.64 30.99
CA ARG A 70 3.38 0.75 29.52
C ARG A 70 4.28 1.89 29.08
N ARG A 71 5.06 1.65 28.02
CA ARG A 71 5.82 2.70 27.33
C ARG A 71 4.86 3.67 26.66
N VAL A 72 4.96 4.94 27.03
CA VAL A 72 4.25 6.05 26.43
C VAL A 72 5.27 6.95 25.77
N THR A 73 4.95 7.36 24.55
CA THR A 73 5.79 8.20 23.73
C THR A 73 5.00 9.43 23.35
N GLU A 74 5.57 10.60 23.61
CA GLU A 74 5.02 11.88 23.13
C GLU A 74 4.99 11.90 21.60
N ALA A 75 3.94 12.51 21.06
CA ALA A 75 3.76 12.68 19.63
C ALA A 75 3.06 14.01 19.37
N HIS A 76 3.42 14.64 18.26
CA HIS A 76 2.75 15.82 17.76
C HIS A 76 1.65 15.42 16.77
N SER A 77 0.67 16.30 16.59
CA SER A 77 -0.37 16.13 15.57
C SER A 77 -0.67 17.46 14.88
N GLU A 78 -0.73 17.42 13.55
CA GLU A 78 -1.09 18.56 12.70
C GLU A 78 -2.14 18.11 11.66
N THR A 79 -2.96 19.05 11.19
CA THR A 79 -4.04 18.77 10.22
C THR A 79 -3.99 19.75 9.06
N PHE A 80 -4.07 19.23 7.85
CA PHE A 80 -4.00 19.97 6.58
C PHE A 80 -5.25 19.68 5.77
N ASN A 81 -6.10 20.69 5.60
CA ASN A 81 -7.37 20.58 4.88
C ASN A 81 -7.21 20.91 3.39
N GLY A 82 -8.24 20.59 2.62
CA GLY A 82 -8.31 20.98 1.20
C GLY A 82 -7.38 20.15 0.31
N VAL A 83 -7.12 18.91 0.70
CA VAL A 83 -6.37 17.94 -0.09
C VAL A 83 -7.33 16.88 -0.66
N GLN A 84 -6.82 16.01 -1.53
CA GLN A 84 -7.63 15.01 -2.20
C GLN A 84 -6.89 13.69 -2.34
N VAL A 85 -7.64 12.59 -2.29
CA VAL A 85 -7.18 11.29 -2.77
C VAL A 85 -7.94 10.90 -4.03
N ASP A 86 -7.20 10.55 -5.07
CA ASP A 86 -7.76 9.99 -6.30
C ASP A 86 -7.53 8.50 -6.34
N VAL A 87 -8.60 7.75 -6.51
CA VAL A 87 -8.54 6.31 -6.75
C VAL A 87 -8.87 6.08 -8.22
N SER A 88 -7.89 5.59 -8.98
CA SER A 88 -8.10 5.22 -10.38
C SER A 88 -8.83 3.88 -10.49
N ASN A 89 -9.31 3.54 -11.68
CA ASN A 89 -10.02 2.28 -11.94
C ASN A 89 -9.08 1.11 -12.31
N ASN A 90 -9.68 0.01 -12.76
CA ASN A 90 -8.99 -1.24 -13.11
C ASN A 90 -7.88 -1.12 -14.19
N LYS A 91 -7.86 -0.04 -14.98
CA LYS A 91 -6.85 0.16 -16.03
C LYS A 91 -5.51 0.61 -15.46
N MET A 92 -5.55 1.38 -14.37
CA MET A 92 -4.37 1.97 -13.77
C MET A 92 -4.05 1.34 -12.42
N LEU A 93 -5.06 1.04 -11.58
CA LEU A 93 -4.90 0.45 -10.24
C LEU A 93 -3.94 1.27 -9.35
N HIS A 94 -4.01 2.60 -9.45
CA HIS A 94 -3.27 3.54 -8.61
C HIS A 94 -4.18 4.34 -7.68
N VAL A 95 -3.60 4.71 -6.53
CA VAL A 95 -4.10 5.73 -5.60
C VAL A 95 -3.13 6.90 -5.64
N PHE A 96 -3.65 8.12 -5.65
CA PHE A 96 -2.87 9.36 -5.61
C PHE A 96 -3.31 10.16 -4.40
N PHE A 97 -2.42 10.32 -3.43
CA PHE A 97 -2.59 11.25 -2.32
C PHE A 97 -2.05 12.60 -2.80
N GLN A 98 -2.95 13.43 -3.32
CA GLN A 98 -2.61 14.68 -4.01
C GLN A 98 -2.07 15.72 -3.05
N ASP A 99 -1.24 16.63 -3.59
CA ASP A 99 -0.76 17.83 -2.90
C ASP A 99 -0.17 17.55 -1.50
N PHE A 100 0.52 16.42 -1.32
CA PHE A 100 1.20 16.14 -0.06
C PHE A 100 2.31 17.18 0.16
N PRO A 101 2.26 17.96 1.26
CA PRO A 101 3.28 18.98 1.52
C PRO A 101 4.60 18.32 1.92
N VAL A 102 5.54 18.25 0.98
CA VAL A 102 6.87 17.63 1.18
C VAL A 102 7.61 18.27 2.36
N SER A 103 7.40 19.57 2.59
CA SER A 103 7.95 20.30 3.73
C SER A 103 7.60 19.71 5.09
N LEU A 104 6.55 18.89 5.20
CA LEU A 104 6.22 18.21 6.46
C LEU A 104 7.28 17.19 6.86
N ILE A 105 7.99 16.59 5.89
CA ILE A 105 9.05 15.62 6.14
C ILE A 105 10.14 16.20 7.06
N THR A 106 10.38 17.51 6.99
CA THR A 106 11.35 18.23 7.85
C THR A 106 11.05 18.11 9.35
N LYS A 107 9.79 17.84 9.72
CA LYS A 107 9.38 17.65 11.11
C LYS A 107 10.06 16.48 11.79
N VAL A 108 10.56 15.52 11.01
CA VAL A 108 11.16 14.27 11.49
C VAL A 108 12.56 14.03 10.94
N VAL A 109 13.00 14.77 9.92
CA VAL A 109 14.37 14.71 9.39
C VAL A 109 15.30 15.55 10.26
N ASP A 110 16.25 14.88 10.91
CA ASP A 110 17.25 15.51 11.77
C ASP A 110 18.67 14.99 11.53
N ALA A 111 18.86 14.06 10.57
CA ALA A 111 20.17 13.53 10.21
C ALA A 111 21.00 14.49 9.35
N ASP A 112 20.36 15.42 8.62
CA ASP A 112 21.00 16.36 7.71
C ASP A 112 20.22 17.70 7.67
N GLU A 113 20.85 18.77 8.15
CA GLU A 113 20.25 20.11 8.25
C GLU A 113 20.06 20.77 6.88
N GLU A 114 21.00 20.58 5.95
CA GLU A 114 20.90 21.16 4.61
C GLU A 114 19.81 20.48 3.80
N LEU A 115 19.69 19.16 3.90
CA LEU A 115 18.56 18.41 3.34
C LEU A 115 17.24 18.87 3.95
N SER A 116 17.18 19.07 5.27
CA SER A 116 15.97 19.53 5.95
C SER A 116 15.53 20.92 5.44
N HIS A 117 16.47 21.84 5.23
CA HIS A 117 16.17 23.13 4.59
C HIS A 117 15.67 22.97 3.14
N ALA A 118 16.32 22.12 2.33
CA ALA A 118 15.88 21.90 0.95
C ALA A 118 14.48 21.26 0.86
N LEU A 119 14.16 20.34 1.77
CA LEU A 119 12.82 19.75 1.89
C LEU A 119 11.76 20.79 2.30
N ALA A 120 12.12 21.78 3.13
CA ALA A 120 11.20 22.85 3.54
C ALA A 120 10.74 23.72 2.35
N GLU A 121 11.60 23.88 1.35
CA GLU A 121 11.33 24.67 0.14
C GLU A 121 10.74 23.83 -1.01
N ALA A 122 10.72 22.50 -0.87
CA ALA A 122 10.19 21.62 -1.89
C ALA A 122 8.69 21.85 -2.11
N SER A 123 8.30 21.93 -3.38
CA SER A 123 6.88 22.03 -3.74
C SER A 123 6.10 20.78 -3.29
N PRO A 124 4.81 20.90 -2.95
CA PRO A 124 3.96 19.75 -2.73
C PRO A 124 4.01 18.76 -3.90
N GLN A 125 3.95 17.48 -3.58
CA GLN A 125 3.93 16.39 -4.57
C GLN A 125 2.89 15.35 -4.21
N ALA A 126 2.39 14.59 -5.18
CA ALA A 126 1.52 13.47 -4.88
C ALA A 126 2.33 12.28 -4.31
N ILE A 127 1.85 11.65 -3.24
CA ILE A 127 2.27 10.28 -2.91
C ILE A 127 1.44 9.36 -3.79
N THR A 128 2.11 8.50 -4.56
CA THR A 128 1.41 7.55 -5.44
C THR A 128 1.54 6.14 -4.89
N ALA A 129 0.53 5.30 -5.09
CA ALA A 129 0.55 3.90 -4.69
C ALA A 129 -0.13 3.04 -5.74
N ARG A 130 0.23 1.75 -5.81
CA ARG A 130 -0.53 0.73 -6.54
C ARG A 130 -1.41 -0.04 -5.58
N TYR A 131 -2.63 -0.37 -5.97
CA TYR A 131 -3.54 -1.14 -5.14
C TYR A 131 -3.99 -2.45 -5.79
N GLY A 132 -4.49 -3.36 -4.97
CA GLY A 132 -5.06 -4.63 -5.41
C GLY A 132 -6.16 -5.13 -4.48
N PHE A 133 -6.89 -6.12 -4.98
CA PHE A 133 -7.91 -6.85 -4.22
C PHE A 133 -7.57 -8.33 -4.11
N ASP A 134 -7.82 -8.91 -2.95
CA ASP A 134 -7.81 -10.35 -2.71
C ASP A 134 -8.86 -10.73 -1.66
N TYR A 135 -9.09 -12.02 -1.43
CA TYR A 135 -9.87 -12.45 -0.27
C TYR A 135 -9.08 -12.27 1.03
N ASP A 136 -9.81 -11.99 2.12
CA ASP A 136 -9.28 -12.23 3.45
C ASP A 136 -9.18 -13.74 3.74
N THR A 137 -8.49 -14.09 4.82
CA THR A 137 -8.30 -15.44 5.33
C THR A 137 -9.61 -16.17 5.64
N ASP A 138 -10.69 -15.43 5.86
CA ASP A 138 -12.03 -15.98 6.07
C ASP A 138 -12.81 -16.26 4.77
N TYR A 139 -12.27 -15.86 3.61
CA TYR A 139 -12.88 -16.00 2.29
C TYR A 139 -14.30 -15.41 2.14
N SER A 140 -14.70 -14.55 3.08
CA SER A 140 -15.98 -13.85 3.15
C SER A 140 -15.82 -12.34 3.00
N HIS A 141 -14.68 -11.80 3.44
CA HIS A 141 -14.30 -10.40 3.23
C HIS A 141 -13.30 -10.26 2.09
N ILE A 142 -13.31 -9.09 1.47
CA ILE A 142 -12.39 -8.68 0.43
C ILE A 142 -11.37 -7.71 1.02
N LYS A 143 -10.09 -8.07 0.91
CA LYS A 143 -8.96 -7.19 1.21
C LYS A 143 -8.76 -6.23 0.06
N TRP A 144 -8.59 -4.96 0.40
CA TRP A 144 -7.97 -3.95 -0.42
C TRP A 144 -6.67 -3.53 0.24
N ALA A 145 -5.57 -3.63 -0.49
CA ALA A 145 -4.25 -3.24 -0.01
C ALA A 145 -3.58 -2.38 -1.08
N PHE A 146 -2.70 -1.49 -0.65
CA PHE A 146 -1.89 -0.68 -1.55
C PHE A 146 -0.43 -0.65 -1.13
N ILE A 147 0.44 -0.45 -2.11
CA ILE A 147 1.88 -0.36 -1.95
C ILE A 147 2.29 1.01 -2.47
N PRO A 148 2.77 1.92 -1.60
CA PRO A 148 3.29 3.20 -2.03
C PRO A 148 4.46 3.03 -2.99
N ASN A 149 4.46 3.83 -4.05
CA ASN A 149 5.62 3.99 -4.89
C ASN A 149 6.62 4.93 -4.20
N VAL A 150 7.87 4.84 -4.64
CA VAL A 150 8.91 5.79 -4.27
C VAL A 150 8.56 7.19 -4.78
N MET A 151 8.69 8.20 -3.93
CA MET A 151 8.71 9.60 -4.33
C MET A 151 10.16 10.01 -4.63
N LEU A 152 10.37 10.61 -5.81
CA LEU A 152 11.67 11.10 -6.26
C LEU A 152 11.66 12.62 -6.29
N LEU A 153 12.58 13.24 -5.55
CA LEU A 153 12.77 14.68 -5.49
C LEU A 153 14.14 15.04 -6.07
N GLN A 154 14.20 16.09 -6.87
CA GLN A 154 15.46 16.72 -7.26
C GLN A 154 15.62 17.97 -6.40
N LEU A 155 16.58 17.93 -5.47
CA LEU A 155 16.83 19.01 -4.52
C LEU A 155 18.23 19.58 -4.73
N ASN A 156 18.38 20.89 -4.56
CA ASN A 156 19.69 21.54 -4.62
C ASN A 156 20.09 21.99 -3.21
N TYR A 157 21.18 21.46 -2.69
CA TYR A 157 21.78 21.86 -1.41
C TYR A 157 23.29 21.53 -1.43
N SER A 158 24.07 22.06 -0.48
CA SER A 158 25.54 21.96 -0.49
C SER A 158 26.23 22.40 -1.79
N GLY A 159 25.56 23.21 -2.62
CA GLY A 159 26.06 23.61 -3.94
C GLY A 159 26.03 22.51 -5.02
N ALA A 160 25.29 21.42 -4.81
CA ALA A 160 25.12 20.32 -5.76
C ALA A 160 23.62 19.97 -5.96
N GLU A 161 23.34 19.26 -7.06
CA GLU A 161 22.04 18.63 -7.30
C GLU A 161 22.03 17.24 -6.68
N HIS A 162 20.97 16.93 -5.92
CA HIS A 162 20.77 15.68 -5.21
C HIS A 162 19.48 15.00 -5.68
N HIS A 163 19.53 13.67 -5.78
CA HIS A 163 18.39 12.85 -6.22
C HIS A 163 17.86 12.10 -5.01
N ILE A 164 16.90 12.74 -4.33
CA ILE A 164 16.35 12.27 -3.08
C ILE A 164 15.24 11.27 -3.35
N ARG A 165 15.36 10.11 -2.72
CA ARG A 165 14.36 9.05 -2.74
C ARG A 165 13.70 8.99 -1.37
N VAL A 166 12.40 9.23 -1.36
CA VAL A 166 11.54 9.13 -0.18
C VAL A 166 10.69 7.88 -0.30
N GLU A 167 10.80 6.98 0.66
CA GLU A 167 10.03 5.75 0.72
C GLU A 167 8.92 5.87 1.78
N PHE A 168 7.73 5.41 1.40
CA PHE A 168 6.59 5.28 2.29
C PHE A 168 6.20 3.80 2.43
N ASP A 169 5.59 3.47 3.55
CA ASP A 169 4.99 2.17 3.81
C ASP A 169 3.50 2.35 4.17
N ASN A 170 2.72 1.30 4.03
CA ASN A 170 1.38 1.22 4.61
C ASN A 170 1.34 0.31 5.85
N ASN A 171 2.51 -0.08 6.37
CA ASN A 171 2.69 -0.97 7.52
C ASN A 171 2.01 -2.34 7.36
N SER A 172 1.98 -2.85 6.12
CA SER A 172 1.26 -4.09 5.78
C SER A 172 -0.22 -4.06 6.16
N GLN A 173 -0.80 -2.86 6.33
CA GLN A 173 -2.23 -2.71 6.56
C GLN A 173 -2.97 -3.10 5.28
N TYR A 174 -4.10 -3.77 5.48
CA TYR A 174 -5.10 -3.93 4.44
C TYR A 174 -6.43 -3.54 5.05
N TYR A 175 -7.32 -3.13 4.16
CA TYR A 175 -8.64 -2.69 4.49
C TYR A 175 -9.62 -3.73 4.01
N THR A 176 -10.64 -4.03 4.80
CA THR A 176 -11.60 -5.06 4.47
C THR A 176 -12.93 -4.45 4.05
N PHE A 177 -13.56 -5.11 3.09
CA PHE A 177 -14.91 -4.82 2.63
C PHE A 177 -15.70 -6.11 2.60
N THR A 178 -17.00 -6.02 2.78
CA THR A 178 -17.94 -7.02 2.30
C THR A 178 -18.09 -6.91 0.77
N GLU A 179 -18.52 -7.99 0.13
CA GLU A 179 -18.80 -7.97 -1.31
C GLU A 179 -19.93 -6.97 -1.66
N ASP A 180 -20.94 -6.84 -0.79
CA ASP A 180 -22.07 -5.94 -1.01
C ASP A 180 -21.68 -4.46 -0.94
N GLU A 181 -20.71 -4.11 -0.08
CA GLU A 181 -20.12 -2.77 -0.03
C GLU A 181 -19.38 -2.43 -1.32
N LEU A 182 -18.55 -3.35 -1.84
CA LEU A 182 -17.79 -3.13 -3.09
C LEU A 182 -18.65 -3.11 -4.35
N LYS A 183 -19.93 -3.49 -4.26
CA LYS A 183 -20.91 -3.34 -5.35
C LYS A 183 -21.56 -1.95 -5.36
N GLN A 184 -21.44 -1.17 -4.29
CA GLN A 184 -21.99 0.19 -4.24
C GLN A 184 -21.07 1.17 -4.98
N PRO A 185 -21.63 2.19 -5.65
CA PRO A 185 -20.82 3.26 -6.20
C PRO A 185 -20.11 4.04 -5.09
N ARG A 186 -18.86 4.45 -5.33
CA ARG A 186 -18.00 5.15 -4.34
C ARG A 186 -17.76 4.34 -3.06
N ALA A 187 -17.63 3.02 -3.18
CA ALA A 187 -17.40 2.11 -2.06
C ALA A 187 -16.16 2.45 -1.21
N PHE A 188 -15.22 3.22 -1.74
CA PHE A 188 -14.05 3.69 -0.99
C PHE A 188 -14.38 4.72 0.08
N ARG A 189 -15.46 5.49 -0.06
CA ARG A 189 -15.75 6.64 0.80
C ARG A 189 -15.81 6.27 2.29
N PRO A 190 -16.58 5.26 2.74
CA PRO A 190 -16.62 4.90 4.16
C PRO A 190 -15.25 4.47 4.71
N LEU A 191 -14.42 3.86 3.87
CA LEU A 191 -13.05 3.52 4.23
C LEU A 191 -12.21 4.77 4.45
N ALA A 192 -12.27 5.70 3.50
CA ALA A 192 -11.52 6.95 3.54
C ALA A 192 -11.98 7.86 4.68
N GLU A 193 -13.26 7.84 5.06
CA GLU A 193 -13.80 8.56 6.23
C GLU A 193 -13.23 8.01 7.56
N ASN A 194 -12.83 6.73 7.61
CA ASN A 194 -12.19 6.13 8.79
C ASN A 194 -10.68 6.36 8.84
N GLY A 195 -10.07 6.78 7.73
CA GLY A 195 -8.66 7.10 7.63
C GLY A 195 -7.84 6.06 6.87
N ILE A 196 -7.11 6.52 5.86
CA ILE A 196 -6.12 5.73 5.12
C ILE A 196 -4.73 6.13 5.60
N VAL A 197 -3.92 5.16 6.02
CA VAL A 197 -2.67 5.40 6.74
C VAL A 197 -1.48 5.07 5.86
N LEU A 198 -0.55 6.00 5.80
CA LEU A 198 0.80 5.88 5.27
C LEU A 198 1.79 6.16 6.40
N GLN A 199 2.98 5.61 6.30
CA GLN A 199 4.10 5.94 7.16
C GLN A 199 5.31 6.34 6.31
N LEU A 200 6.00 7.42 6.70
CA LEU A 200 7.33 7.69 6.17
C LEU A 200 8.29 6.59 6.64
N LYS A 201 9.01 5.97 5.72
CA LYS A 201 9.86 4.80 6.00
C LYS A 201 11.34 5.13 6.00
N SER A 202 11.80 5.82 4.98
CA SER A 202 13.23 6.14 4.80
C SER A 202 13.45 7.22 3.76
N ILE A 203 14.59 7.89 3.87
CA ILE A 203 15.08 8.86 2.90
C ILE A 203 16.49 8.46 2.49
N TYR A 204 16.74 8.49 1.18
CA TYR A 204 18.04 8.23 0.58
C TYR A 204 18.45 9.41 -0.29
N ASP A 205 19.75 9.64 -0.39
CA ASP A 205 20.37 10.46 -1.41
C ASP A 205 21.20 9.55 -2.33
N GLY A 206 20.70 9.37 -3.56
CA GLY A 206 21.19 8.31 -4.44
C GLY A 206 21.14 6.93 -3.75
N PRO A 207 22.25 6.17 -3.66
CA PRO A 207 22.29 4.88 -2.97
C PRO A 207 22.45 4.98 -1.44
N THR A 208 22.71 6.17 -0.90
CA THR A 208 23.07 6.37 0.51
C THR A 208 21.81 6.55 1.35
N LEU A 209 21.62 5.69 2.37
CA LEU A 209 20.58 5.89 3.37
C LEU A 209 20.95 7.10 4.23
N ILE A 210 20.09 8.13 4.23
CA ILE A 210 20.24 9.30 5.09
C ILE A 210 19.58 9.04 6.43
N GLN A 211 18.31 8.62 6.41
CA GLN A 211 17.55 8.39 7.63
C GLN A 211 16.47 7.32 7.43
N GLN A 212 16.29 6.49 8.44
CA GLN A 212 15.20 5.51 8.54
C GLN A 212 14.26 5.93 9.67
N PHE A 213 12.97 5.72 9.47
CA PHE A 213 11.90 6.11 10.39
C PHE A 213 11.16 4.88 10.92
N GLY A 214 10.70 4.92 12.17
CA GLY A 214 10.07 3.77 12.80
C GLY A 214 9.89 3.90 14.31
N SER A 215 9.46 2.82 14.95
CA SER A 215 9.09 2.79 16.38
C SER A 215 10.24 3.19 17.32
N GLU A 216 11.47 2.82 16.99
CA GLU A 216 12.66 3.07 17.81
C GLU A 216 13.32 4.44 17.56
N GLY A 217 12.78 5.26 16.65
CA GLY A 217 13.36 6.55 16.26
C GLY A 217 12.29 7.56 15.85
N ASN A 218 12.65 8.60 15.10
CA ASN A 218 11.66 9.53 14.56
C ASN A 218 10.66 8.77 13.67
N TYR A 219 9.40 9.20 13.69
CA TYR A 219 8.37 8.60 12.83
C TYR A 219 7.37 9.65 12.37
N MET A 220 6.75 9.38 11.23
CA MET A 220 5.62 10.16 10.72
C MET A 220 4.58 9.22 10.15
N HIS A 221 3.36 9.29 10.69
CA HIS A 221 2.17 8.74 10.09
C HIS A 221 1.40 9.85 9.38
N ILE A 222 0.96 9.55 8.17
CA ILE A 222 0.16 10.41 7.32
C ILE A 222 -1.18 9.71 7.16
N ILE A 223 -2.23 10.31 7.70
CA ILE A 223 -3.58 9.75 7.65
C ILE A 223 -4.40 10.63 6.72
N PHE A 224 -4.83 10.10 5.59
CA PHE A 224 -5.83 10.77 4.77
C PHE A 224 -7.22 10.44 5.30
N LYS A 225 -8.05 11.47 5.54
CA LYS A 225 -9.44 11.32 5.95
C LYS A 225 -10.37 12.08 5.02
N ALA A 226 -11.28 11.38 4.36
CA ALA A 226 -12.26 11.99 3.45
C ALA A 226 -13.35 12.79 4.21
N GLU A 227 -13.96 13.75 3.51
CA GLU A 227 -15.06 14.61 3.96
C GLU A 227 -16.42 14.31 3.28
#